data_AF-A0AAU1YDZ3-F1
#
_entry.id   AF-A0AAU1YDZ3-F1
#
_cell.length_a   1.000
_cell.length_b   1.000
_cell.length_c   1.000
_cell.angle_alpha   90.00
_cell.angle_beta   90.00
_cell.angle_gamma   90.00
#
_symmetry.space_group_name_H-M   'P 1'
#
loop_
_entity.id
_entity.type
_entity.pdbx_description
1 polymer ?
#
loop_
_entity_poly.entity_id
_entity_poly.type
_entity_poly.pdbx_seq_one_letter_code
_entity_poly.pdbx_strand_id
1 'polypeptide(L)'
;MHRRSAHERQPQHPYPQPHPAPYADPGPYSDPQPPAPTPPFNAPAARQLRIALGMGPEHVAYGMRSSYGLPYVTPDMVAAWEHGAVAPTNPELTALAGVLWCSTNELTGTPRTLREHRMAQGIAAEDIARAVGLELSAYLGMEETEEWRGTDRQSAALADVLDLSLPDLITVTGREAKLTDLLRSAVTTRWKAYVRPTVKLLSLERHLDRHPDRHLGRHPERHLDRHLDRHLLEDVLQEMHADYQGLVAATLTWANGTAATDSGDTGRDYLDRIVDHFWSLVQRTAAY
;
A
#
# COMPACT_ATOMS: atom_id res chain seq x y z
N MET A 1 -82.02 -20.85 -21.71
CA MET A 1 -82.07 -20.36 -20.32
C MET A 1 -81.95 -21.55 -19.36
N HIS A 2 -80.98 -21.48 -18.45
CA HIS A 2 -80.89 -22.14 -17.12
C HIS A 2 -80.98 -23.67 -17.03
N ARG A 3 -79.83 -24.35 -16.98
CA ARG A 3 -79.09 -24.82 -15.77
C ARG A 3 -79.86 -25.83 -14.91
N ARG A 4 -79.54 -27.13 -15.11
CA ARG A 4 -79.70 -28.18 -14.10
C ARG A 4 -78.48 -28.15 -13.16
N SER A 5 -78.75 -28.10 -11.87
CA SER A 5 -77.81 -28.40 -10.79
C SER A 5 -77.89 -29.89 -10.42
N ALA A 6 -76.74 -30.53 -10.18
CA ALA A 6 -76.49 -31.63 -9.24
C ALA A 6 -75.07 -32.16 -9.53
N HIS A 7 -74.06 -31.79 -8.76
CA HIS A 7 -73.57 -32.51 -7.57
C HIS A 7 -73.18 -33.96 -7.83
N GLU A 8 -71.89 -34.21 -8.10
CA GLU A 8 -71.22 -35.45 -7.66
C GLU A 8 -69.70 -35.29 -7.57
N ARG A 9 -69.25 -35.05 -6.33
CA ARG A 9 -68.08 -35.61 -5.62
C ARG A 9 -66.78 -35.82 -6.41
N GLN A 10 -65.84 -34.88 -6.25
CA GLN A 10 -64.40 -35.15 -6.35
C GLN A 10 -63.81 -35.47 -4.96
N PRO A 11 -62.94 -36.48 -4.82
CA PRO A 11 -62.27 -36.78 -3.56
C PRO A 11 -61.04 -35.88 -3.40
N GLN A 12 -61.10 -34.88 -2.52
CA GLN A 12 -59.92 -34.11 -2.14
C GLN A 12 -59.25 -34.73 -0.91
N HIS A 13 -58.07 -35.31 -1.15
CA HIS A 13 -57.08 -35.59 -0.12
C HIS A 13 -56.80 -34.32 0.70
N PRO A 14 -56.81 -34.37 2.04
CA PRO A 14 -56.32 -33.26 2.85
C PRO A 14 -54.79 -33.34 2.88
N TYR A 15 -54.13 -32.60 2.00
CA TYR A 15 -52.76 -32.16 2.28
C TYR A 15 -52.83 -31.18 3.46
N PRO A 16 -52.06 -31.36 4.54
CA PRO A 16 -51.96 -30.35 5.58
C PRO A 16 -51.32 -29.09 5.00
N GLN A 17 -52.07 -27.99 5.03
CA GLN A 17 -51.53 -26.66 4.77
C GLN A 17 -50.45 -26.36 5.82
N PRO A 18 -49.22 -25.96 5.44
CA PRO A 18 -48.30 -25.38 6.40
C PRO A 18 -48.88 -24.03 6.84
N HIS A 19 -49.16 -23.92 8.13
CA HIS A 19 -49.50 -22.66 8.80
C HIS A 19 -48.44 -21.60 8.48
N PRO A 20 -48.80 -20.35 8.12
CA PRO A 20 -47.82 -19.28 8.05
C PRO A 20 -47.27 -19.03 9.46
N ALA A 21 -45.95 -19.14 9.61
CA ALA A 21 -45.26 -18.77 10.82
C ALA A 21 -45.61 -17.31 11.19
N PRO A 22 -45.81 -16.99 12.48
CA PRO A 22 -46.07 -15.61 12.88
C PRO A 22 -44.88 -14.75 12.47
N TYR A 23 -45.18 -13.64 11.79
CA TYR A 23 -44.25 -12.59 11.41
C TYR A 23 -43.34 -12.26 12.61
N ALA A 24 -42.07 -12.64 12.49
CA ALA A 24 -41.03 -12.13 13.36
C ALA A 24 -40.89 -10.63 13.07
N ASP A 25 -41.23 -9.85 14.08
CA ASP A 25 -41.09 -8.40 14.15
C ASP A 25 -39.64 -8.00 13.79
N PRO A 26 -39.39 -7.25 12.71
CA PRO A 26 -38.06 -6.73 12.45
C PRO A 26 -37.83 -5.57 13.43
N GLY A 27 -37.18 -5.88 14.56
CA GLY A 27 -36.82 -4.92 15.59
C GLY A 27 -36.08 -3.70 15.00
N PRO A 28 -36.32 -2.48 15.51
CA PRO A 28 -35.87 -1.26 14.87
C PRO A 28 -34.45 -0.87 15.30
N TYR A 29 -33.45 -1.73 15.10
CA TYR A 29 -32.04 -1.35 15.28
C TYR A 29 -31.16 -2.18 14.34
N SER A 30 -31.09 -1.77 13.07
CA SER A 30 -29.85 -1.96 12.32
C SER A 30 -28.89 -0.90 12.85
N ASP A 31 -28.01 -1.30 13.76
CA ASP A 31 -26.86 -0.48 14.12
C ASP A 31 -26.13 -0.09 12.82
N PRO A 32 -25.72 1.19 12.64
CA PRO A 32 -24.92 1.58 11.50
C PRO A 32 -23.61 0.81 11.57
N GLN A 33 -23.49 -0.21 10.70
CA GLN A 33 -22.25 -0.92 10.48
C GLN A 33 -21.14 0.12 10.28
N PRO A 34 -20.04 0.07 11.07
CA PRO A 34 -18.94 1.00 10.90
C PRO A 34 -18.51 0.98 9.43
N PRO A 35 -18.26 2.14 8.80
CA PRO A 35 -17.85 2.18 7.41
C PRO A 35 -16.64 1.26 7.25
N ALA A 36 -16.74 0.30 6.33
CA ALA A 36 -15.61 -0.53 5.97
C ALA A 36 -14.40 0.38 5.72
N PRO A 37 -13.19 0.04 6.20
CA PRO A 37 -12.03 0.90 6.03
C PRO A 37 -11.89 1.22 4.56
N THR A 38 -12.09 2.50 4.20
CA THR A 38 -11.85 2.99 2.85
C THR A 38 -10.39 2.70 2.55
N PRO A 39 -10.07 2.05 1.42
CA PRO A 39 -8.69 1.84 1.03
C PRO A 39 -7.96 3.19 1.02
N PRO A 40 -6.68 3.25 1.43
CA PRO A 40 -5.97 4.50 1.53
C PRO A 40 -5.93 5.16 0.16
N PHE A 41 -6.53 6.34 0.05
CA PHE A 41 -6.59 7.08 -1.22
C PHE A 41 -5.39 8.01 -1.33
N ASN A 42 -4.68 7.94 -2.47
CA ASN A 42 -3.56 8.80 -2.78
C ASN A 42 -4.04 10.08 -3.48
N ALA A 43 -4.48 11.04 -2.67
CA ALA A 43 -4.91 12.36 -3.11
C ALA A 43 -3.93 13.07 -4.06
N PRO A 44 -2.61 13.15 -3.77
CA PRO A 44 -1.68 13.79 -4.67
C PRO A 44 -1.46 13.01 -5.97
N ALA A 45 -1.48 11.67 -5.97
CA ALA A 45 -1.36 10.89 -7.20
C ALA A 45 -2.56 11.10 -8.13
N ALA A 46 -3.78 11.12 -7.59
CA ALA A 46 -4.99 11.42 -8.35
C ALA A 46 -4.91 12.80 -9.05
N ARG A 47 -4.41 13.81 -8.33
CA ARG A 47 -4.19 15.15 -8.88
C ARG A 47 -3.15 15.16 -10.00
N GLN A 48 -2.03 14.46 -9.81
CA GLN A 48 -0.95 14.39 -10.81
C GLN A 48 -1.44 13.70 -12.10
N LEU A 49 -2.15 12.58 -11.99
CA LEU A 49 -2.74 11.88 -13.14
C LEU A 49 -3.74 12.76 -13.88
N ARG A 50 -4.60 13.48 -13.17
CA ARG A 50 -5.53 14.43 -13.78
C ARG A 50 -4.79 15.54 -14.55
N ILE A 51 -3.76 16.13 -13.95
CA ILE A 51 -2.94 17.17 -14.59
C ILE A 51 -2.22 16.62 -15.83
N ALA A 52 -1.67 15.41 -15.76
CA ALA A 52 -1.00 14.75 -16.88
C ALA A 52 -1.95 14.52 -18.07
N LEU A 53 -3.24 14.32 -17.82
CA LEU A 53 -4.29 14.19 -18.84
C LEU A 53 -4.85 15.53 -19.32
N GLY A 54 -4.36 16.67 -18.79
CA GLY A 54 -4.84 18.00 -19.13
C GLY A 54 -6.29 18.28 -18.69
N MET A 55 -6.81 17.49 -17.75
CA MET A 55 -8.19 17.60 -17.28
C MET A 55 -8.30 18.54 -16.07
N GLY A 56 -9.39 19.30 -15.99
CA GLY A 56 -9.77 20.00 -14.75
C GLY A 56 -10.71 19.14 -13.87
N PRO A 57 -10.87 19.47 -12.57
CA PRO A 57 -11.78 18.73 -11.66
C PRO A 57 -13.22 18.65 -12.19
N GLU A 58 -13.66 19.65 -12.96
CA GLU A 58 -14.96 19.69 -13.61
C GLU A 58 -15.14 18.61 -14.69
N HIS A 59 -14.08 18.31 -15.43
CA HIS A 59 -14.09 17.26 -16.46
C HIS A 59 -14.19 15.87 -15.81
N VAL A 60 -13.48 15.67 -14.71
CA VAL A 60 -13.52 14.42 -13.93
C VAL A 60 -14.91 14.22 -13.33
N ALA A 61 -15.46 15.23 -12.66
CA ALA A 61 -16.79 15.17 -12.09
C ALA A 61 -17.87 14.92 -13.17
N TYR A 62 -17.74 15.54 -14.34
CA TYR A 62 -18.63 15.27 -15.47
C TYR A 62 -18.51 13.81 -15.96
N GLY A 63 -17.31 13.26 -16.07
CA GLY A 63 -17.06 11.86 -16.42
C GLY A 63 -17.69 10.88 -15.43
N MET A 64 -17.54 11.12 -14.12
CA MET A 64 -18.11 10.26 -13.08
C MET A 64 -19.64 10.31 -13.06
N ARG A 65 -20.24 11.49 -13.30
CA ARG A 65 -21.71 11.62 -13.40
C ARG A 65 -22.27 10.94 -14.65
N SER A 66 -21.61 11.12 -15.80
CA SER A 66 -22.13 10.66 -17.09
C SER A 66 -21.87 9.17 -17.37
N SER A 67 -20.69 8.67 -17.01
CA SER A 67 -20.24 7.33 -17.39
C SER A 67 -20.41 6.30 -16.28
N TYR A 68 -20.39 6.74 -15.01
CA TYR A 68 -20.42 5.85 -13.85
C TYR A 68 -21.67 6.02 -12.96
N GLY A 69 -22.61 6.89 -13.37
CA GLY A 69 -23.90 7.02 -12.69
C GLY A 69 -23.82 7.58 -11.27
N LEU A 70 -22.81 8.42 -10.98
CA LEU A 70 -22.62 9.06 -9.68
C LEU A 70 -23.03 10.55 -9.73
N PRO A 71 -24.34 10.87 -9.80
CA PRO A 71 -24.84 12.22 -10.12
C PRO A 71 -24.47 13.28 -9.08
N TYR A 72 -24.15 12.87 -7.86
CA TYR A 72 -23.83 13.74 -6.73
C TYR A 72 -22.37 14.21 -6.72
N VAL A 73 -21.50 13.64 -7.56
CA VAL A 73 -20.09 14.04 -7.63
C VAL A 73 -19.98 15.44 -8.24
N THR A 74 -19.47 16.40 -7.47
CA THR A 74 -19.23 17.79 -7.90
C THR A 74 -17.75 18.05 -8.14
N PRO A 75 -17.38 19.09 -8.91
CA PRO A 75 -15.97 19.49 -9.09
C PRO A 75 -15.28 19.81 -7.74
N ASP A 76 -16.01 20.41 -6.81
CA ASP A 76 -15.51 20.71 -5.46
C ASP A 76 -15.24 19.44 -4.65
N MET A 77 -16.02 18.39 -4.86
CA MET A 77 -15.80 17.08 -4.23
C MET A 77 -14.51 16.43 -4.75
N VAL A 78 -14.25 16.53 -6.06
CA VAL A 78 -12.99 16.07 -6.67
C VAL A 78 -11.81 16.88 -6.12
N ALA A 79 -11.94 18.20 -5.99
CA ALA A 79 -10.91 19.05 -5.40
C ALA A 79 -10.66 18.71 -3.91
N ALA A 80 -11.71 18.42 -3.14
CA ALA A 80 -11.60 17.99 -1.75
C ALA A 80 -10.89 16.64 -1.60
N TRP A 81 -11.14 15.70 -2.52
CA TRP A 81 -10.39 14.45 -2.60
C TRP A 81 -8.91 14.69 -2.91
N GLU A 82 -8.60 15.50 -3.91
CA GLU A 82 -7.21 15.81 -4.29
C GLU A 82 -6.41 16.57 -3.23
N HIS A 83 -7.10 17.25 -2.31
CA HIS A 83 -6.50 17.91 -1.15
C HIS A 83 -6.40 16.99 0.08
N GLY A 84 -6.92 15.77 -0.01
CA GLY A 84 -6.96 14.81 1.11
C GLY A 84 -7.94 15.18 2.22
N ALA A 85 -8.87 16.11 1.97
CA ALA A 85 -9.86 16.55 2.97
C ALA A 85 -10.94 15.49 3.21
N VAL A 86 -11.25 14.69 2.18
CA VAL A 86 -12.20 13.57 2.21
C VAL A 86 -11.61 12.43 1.39
N ALA A 87 -11.79 11.18 1.80
CA ALA A 87 -11.44 10.02 0.98
C ALA A 87 -12.66 9.56 0.16
N PRO A 88 -12.48 9.21 -1.12
CA PRO A 88 -13.55 8.61 -1.92
C PRO A 88 -13.92 7.24 -1.36
N THR A 89 -15.19 6.89 -1.46
CA THR A 89 -15.70 5.55 -1.21
C THR A 89 -15.24 4.56 -2.29
N ASN A 90 -15.31 3.25 -2.03
CA ASN A 90 -14.95 2.21 -3.02
C ASN A 90 -15.60 2.40 -4.42
N PRO A 91 -16.91 2.68 -4.56
CA PRO A 91 -17.51 2.93 -5.88
C PRO A 91 -17.00 4.22 -6.52
N GLU A 92 -16.75 5.28 -5.74
CA GLU A 92 -16.18 6.53 -6.24
C GLU A 92 -14.75 6.36 -6.71
N LEU A 93 -13.94 5.57 -6.00
CA LEU A 93 -12.56 5.28 -6.37
C LEU A 93 -12.50 4.48 -7.68
N THR A 94 -13.37 3.49 -7.85
CA THR A 94 -13.48 2.72 -9.10
C THR A 94 -13.90 3.61 -10.28
N ALA A 95 -14.87 4.51 -10.07
CA ALA A 95 -15.29 5.46 -11.08
C ALA A 95 -14.20 6.50 -11.39
N LEU A 96 -13.48 6.98 -10.39
CA LEU A 96 -12.37 7.92 -10.55
C LEU A 96 -11.22 7.28 -11.34
N ALA A 97 -10.87 6.02 -11.04
CA ALA A 97 -9.88 5.24 -11.79
C ALA A 97 -10.27 5.12 -13.26
N GLY A 98 -11.53 4.77 -13.49
CA GLY A 98 -12.09 4.65 -14.82
C GLY A 98 -12.18 5.96 -15.61
N VAL A 99 -12.28 7.14 -14.96
CA VAL A 99 -12.27 8.44 -15.65
C VAL A 99 -10.85 8.93 -15.90
N LEU A 100 -9.91 8.63 -15.00
CA LEU A 100 -8.49 8.99 -15.13
C LEU A 100 -7.68 7.97 -15.95
N TRP A 101 -8.34 6.97 -16.57
CA TRP A 101 -7.71 5.88 -17.31
C TRP A 101 -6.55 5.21 -16.57
N CYS A 102 -6.70 5.09 -15.25
CA CYS A 102 -5.75 4.42 -14.37
C CYS A 102 -6.41 3.23 -13.70
N SER A 103 -5.60 2.35 -13.14
CA SER A 103 -6.07 1.29 -12.26
C SER A 103 -6.42 1.86 -10.88
N THR A 104 -7.37 1.25 -10.18
CA THR A 104 -7.69 1.56 -8.78
C THR A 104 -6.43 1.58 -7.90
N ASN A 105 -5.47 0.70 -8.20
CA ASN A 105 -4.20 0.59 -7.46
C ASN A 105 -3.29 1.82 -7.61
N GLU A 106 -3.38 2.55 -8.73
CA GLU A 106 -2.62 3.79 -8.96
C GLU A 106 -3.24 4.99 -8.23
N LEU A 107 -4.51 4.88 -7.81
CA LEU A 107 -5.22 5.88 -7.01
C LEU A 107 -5.26 5.56 -5.52
N THR A 108 -5.01 4.30 -5.15
CA THR A 108 -4.68 3.97 -3.77
C THR A 108 -3.25 4.43 -3.46
N GLY A 109 -2.94 4.69 -2.19
CA GLY A 109 -1.58 4.97 -1.72
C GLY A 109 -0.54 4.01 -2.31
N THR A 110 0.74 4.36 -2.27
CA THR A 110 1.76 3.31 -2.30
C THR A 110 1.35 2.31 -1.22
N PRO A 111 1.21 1.01 -1.54
CA PRO A 111 0.78 0.04 -0.55
C PRO A 111 1.79 0.10 0.59
N ARG A 112 1.31 0.36 1.81
CA ARG A 112 2.17 0.54 2.99
C ARG A 112 1.95 -0.59 3.99
N THR A 113 0.78 -1.21 3.93
CA THR A 113 0.40 -2.31 4.81
C THR A 113 0.47 -3.66 4.09
N LEU A 114 0.71 -4.74 4.86
CA LEU A 114 0.67 -6.12 4.38
C LEU A 114 -0.60 -6.43 3.59
N ARG A 115 -1.73 -5.96 4.12
CA ARG A 115 -3.05 -6.15 3.56
C ARG A 115 -3.19 -5.48 2.20
N GLU A 116 -2.70 -4.25 2.05
CA GLU A 116 -2.74 -3.51 0.79
C GLU A 116 -1.90 -4.19 -0.29
N HIS A 117 -0.67 -4.62 0.04
CA HIS A 117 0.15 -5.38 -0.91
C HIS A 117 -0.52 -6.70 -1.33
N ARG A 118 -1.12 -7.42 -0.38
CA ARG A 118 -1.87 -8.63 -0.67
C ARG A 118 -3.07 -8.37 -1.58
N MET A 119 -3.85 -7.33 -1.30
CA MET A 119 -5.01 -6.95 -2.11
C MET A 119 -4.60 -6.50 -3.51
N ALA A 120 -3.50 -5.76 -3.64
CA ALA A 120 -2.96 -5.33 -4.93
C ALA A 120 -2.51 -6.52 -5.79
N GLN A 121 -1.97 -7.58 -5.17
CA GLN A 121 -1.59 -8.83 -5.84
C GLN A 121 -2.76 -9.82 -6.03
N GLY A 122 -3.92 -9.55 -5.42
CA GLY A 122 -5.10 -10.42 -5.51
C GLY A 122 -4.95 -11.77 -4.81
N ILE A 123 -4.06 -11.87 -3.82
CA ILE A 123 -3.74 -13.13 -3.12
C ILE A 123 -4.63 -13.30 -1.88
N ALA A 124 -5.10 -14.51 -1.61
CA ALA A 124 -5.85 -14.82 -0.39
C ALA A 124 -4.91 -14.88 0.83
N ALA A 125 -5.40 -14.49 2.01
CA ALA A 125 -4.60 -14.49 3.24
C ALA A 125 -4.09 -15.91 3.58
N GLU A 126 -4.90 -16.93 3.27
CA GLU A 126 -4.56 -18.35 3.43
C GLU A 126 -3.37 -18.77 2.58
N ASP A 127 -3.25 -18.24 1.37
CA ASP A 127 -2.18 -18.62 0.45
C ASP A 127 -0.86 -17.98 0.87
N ILE A 128 -0.88 -16.76 1.42
CA ILE A 128 0.30 -16.13 2.01
C ILE A 128 0.71 -16.85 3.29
N ALA A 129 -0.23 -17.13 4.20
CA ALA A 129 0.06 -17.88 5.42
C ALA A 129 0.70 -19.24 5.09
N ARG A 130 0.18 -19.96 4.09
CA ARG A 130 0.73 -21.24 3.63
C ARG A 130 2.13 -21.09 3.02
N ALA A 131 2.35 -20.10 2.18
CA ALA A 131 3.64 -19.91 1.50
C ALA A 131 4.74 -19.45 2.46
N VAL A 132 4.41 -18.63 3.45
CA VAL A 132 5.34 -18.17 4.49
C VAL A 132 5.56 -19.22 5.58
N GLY A 133 4.62 -20.16 5.75
CA GLY A 133 4.64 -21.17 6.81
C GLY A 133 4.14 -20.62 8.15
N LEU A 134 3.17 -19.72 8.12
CA LEU A 134 2.45 -19.17 9.27
C LEU A 134 1.05 -19.81 9.38
N GLU A 135 0.50 -19.78 10.58
CA GLU A 135 -0.92 -20.09 10.78
C GLU A 135 -1.77 -18.91 10.29
N LEU A 136 -2.95 -19.18 9.73
CA LEU A 136 -3.82 -18.15 9.16
C LEU A 136 -4.19 -17.07 10.18
N SER A 137 -4.55 -17.45 11.41
CA SER A 137 -4.93 -16.47 12.44
C SER A 137 -3.74 -15.60 12.87
N ALA A 138 -2.54 -16.17 12.93
CA ALA A 138 -1.32 -15.43 13.20
C ALA A 138 -1.00 -14.41 12.08
N TYR A 139 -1.23 -14.76 10.81
CA TYR A 139 -1.07 -13.84 9.69
C TYR A 139 -2.13 -12.73 9.71
N LEU A 140 -3.41 -13.07 9.91
CA LEU A 140 -4.49 -12.09 10.00
C LEU A 140 -4.30 -11.13 11.18
N GLY A 141 -3.79 -11.62 12.32
CA GLY A 141 -3.43 -10.77 13.44
C GLY A 141 -2.29 -9.80 13.12
N MET A 142 -1.33 -10.19 12.27
CA MET A 142 -0.28 -9.26 11.78
C MET A 142 -0.83 -8.24 10.79
N GLU A 143 -1.79 -8.62 9.92
CA GLU A 143 -2.49 -7.66 9.06
C GLU A 143 -3.29 -6.64 9.89
N GLU A 144 -3.96 -7.08 10.95
CA GLU A 144 -4.77 -6.22 11.82
C GLU A 144 -3.92 -5.29 12.68
N THR A 145 -2.79 -5.77 13.21
CA THR A 145 -1.88 -4.91 13.99
C THR A 145 -0.93 -4.09 13.13
N GLU A 146 -0.96 -4.23 11.80
CA GLU A 146 -0.02 -3.61 10.85
C GLU A 146 1.47 -3.82 11.22
N GLU A 147 1.75 -4.89 11.96
CA GLU A 147 3.06 -5.20 12.52
C GLU A 147 3.47 -6.60 12.11
N TRP A 148 4.49 -6.66 11.25
CA TRP A 148 5.11 -7.93 10.90
C TRP A 148 5.99 -8.45 12.03
N ARG A 149 5.65 -9.64 12.55
CA ARG A 149 6.43 -10.33 13.60
C ARG A 149 7.15 -11.58 13.11
N GLY A 150 7.27 -11.75 11.79
CA GLY A 150 7.93 -12.90 11.17
C GLY A 150 9.46 -12.86 11.30
N THR A 151 10.06 -14.05 11.26
CA THR A 151 11.52 -14.23 11.14
C THR A 151 12.05 -13.75 9.78
N ASP A 152 13.37 -13.55 9.65
CA ASP A 152 13.98 -13.12 8.37
C ASP A 152 13.63 -14.06 7.21
N ARG A 153 13.55 -15.38 7.48
CA ARG A 153 13.11 -16.38 6.50
C ARG A 153 11.66 -16.18 6.06
N GLN A 154 10.78 -15.82 6.99
CA GLN A 154 9.38 -15.56 6.71
C GLN A 154 9.21 -14.24 5.95
N SER A 155 9.99 -13.21 6.30
CA SER A 155 10.02 -11.94 5.54
C SER A 155 10.48 -12.15 4.10
N ALA A 156 11.48 -13.02 3.88
CA ALA A 156 11.95 -13.31 2.54
C ALA A 156 10.93 -14.12 1.72
N ALA A 157 10.28 -15.12 2.32
CA ALA A 157 9.18 -15.85 1.68
C ALA A 157 7.99 -14.92 1.35
N LEU A 158 7.69 -13.97 2.22
CA LEU A 158 6.67 -12.94 1.98
C LEU A 158 7.03 -12.07 0.79
N ALA A 159 8.29 -11.62 0.69
CA ALA A 159 8.77 -10.81 -0.43
C ALA A 159 8.65 -11.56 -1.77
N ASP A 160 8.96 -12.86 -1.78
CA ASP A 160 8.83 -13.69 -2.97
C ASP A 160 7.38 -13.89 -3.42
N VAL A 161 6.45 -14.04 -2.48
CA VAL A 161 5.03 -14.29 -2.76
C VAL A 161 4.30 -13.01 -3.21
N LEU A 162 4.63 -11.89 -2.59
CA LEU A 162 4.01 -10.58 -2.87
C LEU A 162 4.75 -9.77 -3.95
N ASP A 163 5.85 -10.31 -4.50
CA ASP A 163 6.77 -9.63 -5.43
C ASP A 163 7.16 -8.23 -4.91
N LEU A 164 7.48 -8.15 -3.61
CA LEU A 164 7.81 -6.88 -2.97
C LEU A 164 9.20 -6.40 -3.38
N SER A 165 9.30 -5.11 -3.69
CA SER A 165 10.59 -4.44 -3.77
C SER A 165 11.23 -4.37 -2.38
N LEU A 166 12.55 -4.24 -2.31
CA LEU A 166 13.25 -4.11 -1.03
C LEU A 166 12.78 -2.90 -0.19
N PRO A 167 12.50 -1.71 -0.77
CA PRO A 167 11.86 -0.61 -0.06
C PRO A 167 10.51 -1.01 0.55
N ASP A 168 9.63 -1.61 -0.25
CA ASP A 168 8.28 -2.01 0.20
C ASP A 168 8.37 -3.04 1.34
N LEU A 169 9.30 -3.99 1.25
CA LEU A 169 9.53 -4.97 2.30
C LEU A 169 9.92 -4.30 3.63
N ILE A 170 10.74 -3.24 3.59
CA ILE A 170 11.21 -2.56 4.81
C ILE A 170 10.10 -1.74 5.44
N THR A 171 9.28 -1.09 4.63
CA THR A 171 8.07 -0.38 5.07
C THR A 171 7.07 -1.36 5.69
N VAL A 172 6.75 -2.45 4.98
CA VAL A 172 5.78 -3.47 5.40
C VAL A 172 6.23 -4.24 6.65
N THR A 173 7.53 -4.43 6.82
CA THR A 173 8.08 -5.12 8.00
C THR A 173 8.29 -4.19 9.20
N GLY A 174 7.97 -2.90 9.08
CA GLY A 174 8.20 -1.91 10.15
C GLY A 174 9.68 -1.64 10.45
N ARG A 175 10.59 -2.05 9.55
CA ARG A 175 12.05 -1.90 9.73
C ARG A 175 12.56 -0.53 9.28
N GLU A 176 11.70 0.28 8.69
CA GLU A 176 12.02 1.60 8.14
C GLU A 176 12.60 2.54 9.22
N ALA A 177 12.01 2.60 10.41
CA ALA A 177 12.53 3.44 11.50
C ALA A 177 13.98 3.06 11.88
N LYS A 178 14.27 1.76 11.93
CA LYS A 178 15.63 1.27 12.22
C LYS A 178 16.59 1.58 11.07
N LEU A 179 16.13 1.53 9.82
CA LEU A 179 16.93 1.96 8.67
C LEU A 179 17.23 3.46 8.76
N THR A 180 16.23 4.29 9.03
CA THR A 180 16.36 5.74 9.24
C THR A 180 17.43 6.06 10.29
N ASP A 181 17.40 5.38 11.44
CA ASP A 181 18.37 5.60 12.51
C ASP A 181 19.79 5.19 12.11
N LEU A 182 19.95 4.06 11.40
CA LEU A 182 21.25 3.62 10.88
C LEU A 182 21.79 4.60 9.85
N LEU A 183 20.95 5.06 8.90
CA LEU A 183 21.34 6.03 7.88
C LEU A 183 21.70 7.37 8.51
N ARG A 184 20.88 7.87 9.45
CA ARG A 184 21.13 9.12 10.18
C ARG A 184 22.47 9.05 10.91
N SER A 185 22.73 7.93 11.59
CA SER A 185 24.00 7.72 12.28
C SER A 185 25.18 7.59 11.32
N ALA A 186 25.00 6.93 10.17
CA ALA A 186 26.03 6.78 9.14
C ALA A 186 26.47 8.13 8.56
N VAL A 187 25.50 8.98 8.25
CA VAL A 187 25.70 10.26 7.57
C VAL A 187 26.24 11.34 8.53
N THR A 188 25.83 11.33 9.80
CA THR A 188 26.28 12.30 10.80
C THR A 188 27.64 11.96 11.43
N THR A 189 28.04 10.69 11.44
CA THR A 189 29.27 10.24 12.11
C THR A 189 30.28 9.58 11.16
N ARG A 190 30.42 8.25 11.20
CA ARG A 190 31.38 7.49 10.40
C ARG A 190 30.65 6.42 9.62
N TRP A 191 30.31 6.73 8.38
CA TRP A 191 29.53 5.87 7.48
C TRP A 191 30.05 4.42 7.37
N LYS A 192 31.39 4.22 7.32
CA LYS A 192 32.01 2.87 7.21
C LYS A 192 31.60 1.90 8.33
N ALA A 193 31.31 2.39 9.53
CA ALA A 193 30.91 1.54 10.66
C ALA A 193 29.48 1.00 10.49
N TYR A 194 28.64 1.71 9.72
CA TYR A 194 27.23 1.39 9.53
C TYR A 194 26.94 0.56 8.28
N VAL A 195 27.92 0.37 7.38
CA VAL A 195 27.79 -0.53 6.22
C VAL A 195 27.32 -1.92 6.65
N ARG A 196 28.00 -2.56 7.61
CA ARG A 196 27.63 -3.91 8.07
C ARG A 196 26.23 -3.99 8.71
N PRO A 197 25.88 -3.13 9.67
CA PRO A 197 24.51 -3.05 10.21
C PRO A 197 23.44 -2.86 9.12
N THR A 198 23.71 -2.00 8.14
CA THR A 198 22.77 -1.72 7.04
C THR A 198 22.68 -2.90 6.07
N VAL A 199 23.80 -3.52 5.66
CA VAL A 199 23.78 -4.79 4.90
C VAL A 199 22.95 -5.82 5.65
N LYS A 200 23.17 -6.02 6.95
CA LYS A 200 22.41 -7.01 7.71
C LYS A 200 20.91 -6.74 7.74
N LEU A 201 20.51 -5.47 7.82
CA LEU A 201 19.11 -5.07 7.78
C LEU A 201 18.48 -5.28 6.39
N LEU A 202 19.20 -4.87 5.34
CA LEU A 202 18.76 -4.90 3.94
C LEU A 202 18.89 -6.29 3.29
N SER A 203 19.82 -7.12 3.76
CA SER A 203 20.22 -8.38 3.09
C SER A 203 19.66 -9.64 3.73
N LEU A 204 18.77 -9.54 4.75
CA LEU A 204 18.11 -10.70 5.39
C LEU A 204 19.06 -11.91 5.51
N GLU A 205 20.24 -11.67 6.09
CA GLU A 205 21.47 -12.45 5.89
C GLU A 205 21.23 -13.98 5.96
N ARG A 206 21.28 -14.62 4.76
CA ARG A 206 21.40 -16.06 4.44
C ARG A 206 20.13 -16.81 3.98
N HIS A 207 19.66 -16.52 2.77
CA HIS A 207 19.07 -17.56 1.88
C HIS A 207 20.14 -18.56 1.38
N LEU A 208 21.07 -18.94 2.26
CA LEU A 208 22.26 -19.72 1.95
C LEU A 208 22.17 -21.19 2.36
N ASP A 209 21.00 -21.73 2.70
CA ASP A 209 20.87 -23.18 2.75
C ASP A 209 19.50 -23.65 2.24
N ARG A 210 19.50 -24.11 0.98
CA ARG A 210 18.61 -25.14 0.41
C ARG A 210 17.20 -24.71 -0.02
N HIS A 211 17.06 -24.34 -1.29
CA HIS A 211 16.56 -25.26 -2.33
C HIS A 211 16.62 -24.61 -3.73
N PRO A 212 17.36 -25.17 -4.70
CA PRO A 212 16.87 -25.12 -6.08
C PRO A 212 15.65 -26.06 -6.16
N ASP A 213 14.78 -25.83 -7.12
CA ASP A 213 13.60 -26.66 -7.42
C ASP A 213 12.39 -26.43 -6.52
N ARG A 214 11.71 -25.31 -6.79
CA ARG A 214 10.33 -25.30 -7.30
C ARG A 214 9.84 -23.87 -7.25
N HIS A 215 9.93 -23.15 -8.37
CA HIS A 215 8.77 -22.42 -8.89
C HIS A 215 8.98 -22.19 -10.39
N LEU A 216 8.05 -22.77 -11.13
CA LEU A 216 7.92 -22.78 -12.57
C LEU A 216 7.41 -21.40 -13.02
N GLY A 217 8.17 -20.71 -13.88
CA GLY A 217 7.61 -19.89 -14.95
C GLY A 217 6.79 -18.64 -14.61
N ARG A 218 7.29 -17.72 -13.77
CA ARG A 218 6.84 -16.32 -13.82
C ARG A 218 8.01 -15.35 -13.65
N HIS A 219 8.33 -14.68 -14.76
CA HIS A 219 9.18 -13.48 -14.89
C HIS A 219 10.62 -13.54 -14.33
N PRO A 220 11.59 -14.07 -15.10
CA PRO A 220 13.01 -14.00 -14.75
C PRO A 220 13.62 -12.59 -14.80
N GLU A 221 12.95 -11.59 -15.39
CA GLU A 221 13.52 -10.25 -15.65
C GLU A 221 13.42 -9.25 -14.48
N ARG A 222 12.82 -9.64 -13.35
CA ARG A 222 12.66 -8.75 -12.17
C ARG A 222 13.48 -9.17 -10.95
N HIS A 223 14.31 -10.19 -11.09
CA HIS A 223 15.09 -10.77 -9.98
C HIS A 223 16.39 -10.01 -9.66
N LEU A 224 16.73 -8.95 -10.41
CA LEU A 224 18.00 -8.24 -10.24
C LEU A 224 17.99 -7.27 -9.03
N ASP A 225 16.82 -6.83 -8.57
CA ASP A 225 16.70 -5.80 -7.52
C ASP A 225 16.74 -6.33 -6.07
N ARG A 226 16.80 -7.66 -5.86
CA ARG A 226 16.59 -8.23 -4.52
C ARG A 226 17.83 -8.27 -3.62
N HIS A 227 19.00 -7.87 -4.14
CA HIS A 227 20.23 -7.85 -3.36
C HIS A 227 21.05 -6.59 -3.66
N LEU A 228 21.16 -5.70 -2.66
CA LEU A 228 22.19 -4.68 -2.70
C LEU A 228 23.55 -5.32 -2.48
N ASP A 229 24.44 -5.18 -3.46
CA ASP A 229 25.86 -5.51 -3.26
C ASP A 229 26.39 -4.64 -2.11
N ARG A 230 27.25 -5.23 -1.30
CA ARG A 230 27.97 -4.49 -0.26
C ARG A 230 28.74 -3.30 -0.84
N HIS A 231 29.34 -3.44 -2.02
CA HIS A 231 30.07 -2.35 -2.67
C HIS A 231 29.15 -1.20 -3.06
N LEU A 232 27.98 -1.52 -3.66
CA LEU A 232 26.93 -0.55 -3.96
C LEU A 232 26.50 0.22 -2.70
N LEU A 233 26.32 -0.49 -1.58
CA LEU A 233 25.97 0.14 -0.32
C LEU A 233 27.10 1.01 0.26
N GLU A 234 28.36 0.58 0.10
CA GLU A 234 29.52 1.39 0.49
C GLU A 234 29.56 2.70 -0.30
N ASP A 235 29.34 2.66 -1.62
CA ASP A 235 29.31 3.83 -2.49
C ASP A 235 28.16 4.78 -2.14
N VAL A 236 26.95 4.25 -1.95
CA VAL A 236 25.77 5.04 -1.58
C VAL A 236 25.95 5.70 -0.21
N LEU A 237 26.42 4.97 0.81
CA LEU A 237 26.64 5.54 2.13
C LEU A 237 27.78 6.56 2.16
N GLN A 238 28.81 6.36 1.34
CA GLN A 238 29.88 7.32 1.16
C GLN A 238 29.36 8.62 0.53
N GLU A 239 28.54 8.52 -0.52
CA GLU A 239 27.94 9.66 -1.20
C GLU A 239 27.01 10.44 -0.27
N MET A 240 26.07 9.77 0.40
CA MET A 240 25.17 10.42 1.37
C MET A 240 25.93 11.15 2.49
N HIS A 241 27.00 10.55 2.99
CA HIS A 241 27.85 11.19 3.97
C HIS A 241 28.55 12.42 3.39
N ALA A 242 29.09 12.35 2.18
CA ALA A 242 29.71 13.50 1.53
C ALA A 242 28.72 14.64 1.31
N ASP A 243 27.51 14.34 0.86
CA ASP A 243 26.44 15.31 0.62
C ASP A 243 26.05 16.05 1.91
N TYR A 244 25.78 15.30 2.98
CA TYR A 244 25.41 15.90 4.26
C TYR A 244 26.54 16.72 4.89
N GLN A 245 27.78 16.21 4.87
CA GLN A 245 28.92 16.97 5.39
C GLN A 245 29.18 18.23 4.56
N GLY A 246 28.92 18.18 3.24
CA GLY A 246 28.95 19.35 2.37
C GLY A 246 27.89 20.39 2.73
N LEU A 247 26.65 19.95 2.99
CA LEU A 247 25.58 20.82 3.47
C LEU A 247 25.95 21.46 4.82
N VAL A 248 26.42 20.68 5.79
CA VAL A 248 26.81 21.17 7.13
C VAL A 248 28.04 22.09 7.09
N ALA A 249 29.03 21.81 6.23
CA ALA A 249 30.18 22.71 6.06
C ALA A 249 29.78 24.03 5.41
N ALA A 250 28.85 24.00 4.44
CA ALA A 250 28.28 25.20 3.86
C ALA A 250 27.52 26.00 4.93
N THR A 251 26.67 25.37 5.76
CA THR A 251 25.94 26.10 6.81
C THR A 251 26.88 26.84 7.77
N LEU A 252 27.99 26.23 8.17
CA LEU A 252 29.00 26.85 9.04
C LEU A 252 29.75 28.00 8.38
N THR A 253 29.95 27.95 7.05
CA THR A 253 30.64 29.00 6.29
C THR A 253 29.77 30.25 6.09
N TRP A 254 28.45 30.08 5.98
CA TRP A 254 27.48 31.18 5.80
C TRP A 254 26.86 31.70 7.10
N ALA A 255 27.00 30.97 8.22
CA ALA A 255 26.52 31.37 9.56
C ALA A 255 27.25 32.59 10.18
N ASN A 256 28.19 33.20 9.45
CA ASN A 256 28.82 34.47 9.84
C ASN A 256 27.97 35.72 9.45
N GLY A 257 26.71 35.51 9.04
CA GLY A 257 25.70 36.53 8.77
C GLY A 257 24.27 35.98 8.98
N THR A 258 23.25 36.84 8.92
CA THR A 258 21.83 36.57 9.27
C THR A 258 21.10 35.49 8.43
N ALA A 259 21.80 34.70 7.62
CA ALA A 259 21.31 33.55 6.84
C ALA A 259 21.44 32.21 7.59
N ALA A 260 21.60 32.24 8.92
CA ALA A 260 21.84 31.06 9.75
C ALA A 260 20.58 30.18 9.97
N THR A 261 19.37 30.70 9.74
CA THR A 261 18.11 29.95 9.94
C THR A 261 17.79 29.02 8.77
N ASP A 262 17.86 29.50 7.52
CA ASP A 262 17.53 28.72 6.31
C ASP A 262 18.51 27.56 6.05
N SER A 263 19.78 27.76 6.44
CA SER A 263 20.84 26.77 6.24
C SER A 263 20.72 25.57 7.19
N GLY A 264 20.35 25.82 8.46
CA GLY A 264 20.05 24.76 9.43
C GLY A 264 18.83 23.91 9.05
N ASP A 265 17.84 24.51 8.38
CA ASP A 265 16.65 23.81 7.91
C ASP A 265 16.96 22.85 6.76
N THR A 266 17.87 23.21 5.85
CA THR A 266 18.29 22.31 4.75
C THR A 266 18.91 21.00 5.25
N GLY A 267 19.71 21.06 6.32
CA GLY A 267 20.28 19.87 6.94
C GLY A 267 19.25 18.99 7.65
N ARG A 268 18.19 19.58 8.22
CA ARG A 268 17.07 18.83 8.82
C ARG A 268 16.20 18.20 7.74
N ASP A 269 15.88 18.94 6.69
CA ASP A 269 15.12 18.44 5.54
C ASP A 269 15.79 17.22 4.90
N TYR A 270 17.12 17.25 4.77
CA TYR A 270 17.90 16.11 4.29
C TYR A 270 17.76 14.88 5.22
N LEU A 271 17.84 15.08 6.54
CA LEU A 271 17.70 14.00 7.53
C LEU A 271 16.28 13.47 7.66
N ASP A 272 15.28 14.30 7.36
CA ASP A 272 13.86 13.91 7.37
C ASP A 272 13.50 13.08 6.13
N ARG A 273 14.17 13.33 4.98
CA ARG A 273 14.01 12.57 3.73
C ARG A 273 15.13 11.55 3.47
N ILE A 274 15.86 11.16 4.51
CA ILE A 274 17.08 10.36 4.37
C ILE A 274 16.86 8.99 3.71
N VAL A 275 15.71 8.36 3.94
CA VAL A 275 15.33 7.08 3.33
C VAL A 275 15.02 7.25 1.84
N ASP A 276 14.32 8.33 1.47
CA ASP A 276 14.03 8.63 0.05
C ASP A 276 15.31 8.93 -0.72
N HIS A 277 16.23 9.70 -0.13
CA HIS A 277 17.55 9.96 -0.69
C HIS A 277 18.36 8.68 -0.86
N PHE A 278 18.33 7.79 0.14
CA PHE A 278 18.99 6.50 0.06
C PHE A 278 18.47 5.67 -1.12
N TRP A 279 17.15 5.45 -1.23
CA TRP A 279 16.60 4.64 -2.31
C TRP A 279 16.80 5.25 -3.70
N SER A 280 16.71 6.58 -3.81
CA SER A 280 16.99 7.29 -5.06
C SER A 280 18.44 7.08 -5.52
N LEU A 281 19.40 7.13 -4.57
CA LEU A 281 20.81 6.86 -4.85
C LEU A 281 21.06 5.41 -5.23
N VAL A 282 20.44 4.46 -4.52
CA VAL A 282 20.53 3.03 -4.86
C VAL A 282 20.06 2.77 -6.28
N GLN A 283 18.89 3.28 -6.66
CA GLN A 283 18.35 3.12 -8.02
C GLN A 283 19.27 3.74 -9.08
N ARG A 284 19.81 4.93 -8.79
CA ARG A 284 20.74 5.60 -9.69
C ARG A 284 22.03 4.82 -9.87
N THR A 285 22.65 4.37 -8.78
CA THR A 285 23.94 3.67 -8.81
C THR A 285 23.81 2.23 -9.32
N ALA A 286 22.65 1.58 -9.13
CA ALA A 286 22.36 0.27 -9.72
C ALA A 286 22.06 0.32 -11.23
N ALA A 287 21.69 1.50 -11.76
CA ALA A 287 21.44 1.70 -13.19
C ALA A 287 22.71 1.95 -14.02
N TYR A 288 23.88 2.12 -13.37
CA TYR A 288 25.19 2.31 -13.99
C TYR A 288 26.03 1.03 -13.96
#